data_AF-A0AAJ8MXG5-F1
#
_entry.id   AF-A0AAJ8MXG5-F1
#
_cell.length_a   1.000
_cell.length_b   1.000
_cell.length_c   1.000
_cell.angle_alpha   90.00
_cell.angle_beta   90.00
_cell.angle_gamma   90.00
#
_symmetry.space_group_name_H-M   'P 1'
#
loop_
_entity.id
_entity.type
_entity.pdbx_description
1 polymer ?
#
loop_
_entity_poly.entity_id
_entity_poly.type
_entity_poly.pdbx_seq_one_letter_code
_entity_poly.pdbx_strand_id
1 'polypeptide(L)'
;MGYSSHLAVRAFDAAVTPGGTAQADQALQLYYGQLALNLLYMPVFFVAKQKEVGLAHLLALTGTVTAMTVKMHGLSTPFSTTWFLAPYCAWLGYATYLNGGYVFLNR
;
A
#
# COMPACT_ATOMS: atom_id res chain seq x y z
N MET A 1 -9.04 -2.16 -1.19
CA MET A 1 -7.99 -2.74 -2.06
C MET A 1 -8.51 -3.21 -3.42
N GLY A 2 -9.44 -4.17 -3.53
CA GLY A 2 -9.92 -4.66 -4.83
C GLY A 2 -10.79 -3.65 -5.61
N TYR A 3 -11.74 -2.99 -4.94
CA TYR A 3 -12.56 -1.97 -5.60
C TYR A 3 -11.76 -0.73 -6.02
N SER A 4 -10.76 -0.36 -5.21
CA SER A 4 -9.85 0.74 -5.50
C SER A 4 -8.96 0.48 -6.72
N SER A 5 -8.48 -0.75 -6.93
CA SER A 5 -7.70 -1.08 -8.14
C SER A 5 -8.59 -1.07 -9.39
N HIS A 6 -9.84 -1.56 -9.30
CA HIS A 6 -10.81 -1.45 -10.38
C HIS A 6 -11.10 0.02 -10.77
N LEU A 7 -11.21 0.92 -9.79
CA LEU A 7 -11.36 2.35 -10.06
C LEU A 7 -10.13 2.96 -10.73
N ALA A 8 -8.92 2.56 -10.35
CA ALA A 8 -7.69 3.03 -11.00
C ALA A 8 -7.56 2.53 -12.45
N VAL A 9 -7.95 1.28 -12.74
CA VAL A 9 -7.98 0.75 -14.11
C VAL A 9 -9.01 1.52 -14.95
N ARG A 10 -10.21 1.75 -14.42
CA ARG A 10 -11.22 2.57 -15.13
C ARG A 10 -10.73 3.99 -15.41
N ALA A 11 -9.96 4.58 -14.49
CA ALA A 11 -9.36 5.90 -14.69
C ALA A 11 -8.23 5.89 -15.73
N PHE A 12 -7.46 4.79 -15.81
CA PHE A 12 -6.49 4.58 -16.89
C PHE A 12 -7.19 4.48 -18.25
N ASP A 13 -8.24 3.65 -18.36
CA ASP A 13 -8.99 3.45 -19.61
C ASP A 13 -9.75 4.72 -20.05
N ALA A 14 -10.20 5.53 -19.10
CA ALA A 14 -10.92 6.78 -19.37
C ALA A 14 -10.00 7.99 -19.61
N ALA A 15 -8.68 7.86 -19.40
CA ALA A 15 -7.76 8.98 -19.51
C ALA A 15 -7.54 9.36 -20.98
N VAL A 16 -8.00 10.57 -21.34
CA VAL A 16 -7.86 11.13 -22.69
C VAL A 16 -6.48 11.79 -22.89
N THR A 17 -5.78 12.15 -21.81
CA THR A 17 -4.48 12.81 -21.85
C THR A 17 -3.33 11.85 -21.52
N PRO A 18 -2.14 12.04 -22.14
CA PRO A 18 -0.93 11.28 -21.78
C PRO A 18 -0.53 11.42 -20.30
N GLY A 19 -0.84 12.58 -19.69
CA GLY A 19 -0.58 12.81 -18.27
C GLY A 19 -1.48 12.00 -17.35
N GLY A 20 -2.76 11.85 -17.69
CA GLY A 20 -3.71 11.05 -16.91
C GLY A 20 -3.41 9.55 -16.96
N THR A 21 -3.03 9.04 -18.12
CA THR A 21 -2.61 7.63 -18.28
C THR A 21 -1.34 7.34 -17.50
N ALA A 22 -0.33 8.22 -17.56
CA ALA A 22 0.92 8.04 -16.79
C ALA A 22 0.69 8.05 -15.27
N GLN A 23 -0.20 8.90 -14.76
CA GLN A 23 -0.54 8.93 -13.33
C GLN A 23 -1.26 7.67 -12.88
N ALA A 24 -2.19 7.16 -13.69
CA ALA A 24 -2.90 5.93 -13.39
C ALA A 24 -1.99 4.69 -13.48
N ASP A 25 -1.08 4.63 -14.45
CA ASP A 25 -0.07 3.58 -14.55
C ASP A 25 0.84 3.55 -13.31
N GLN A 26 1.36 4.70 -12.88
CA GLN A 26 2.16 4.80 -11.65
C GLN A 26 1.38 4.31 -10.41
N ALA A 27 0.09 4.63 -10.31
CA ALA A 27 -0.75 4.16 -9.20
C ALA A 27 -0.94 2.62 -9.24
N LEU A 28 -1.08 2.03 -10.44
CA LEU A 28 -1.13 0.59 -10.61
C LEU A 28 0.19 -0.10 -10.28
N GLN A 29 1.33 0.46 -10.70
CA GLN A 29 2.65 -0.07 -10.37
C GLN A 29 2.86 -0.12 -8.84
N LEU A 30 2.46 0.94 -8.14
CA LEU A 30 2.48 0.97 -6.67
C LEU A 30 1.54 -0.07 -6.05
N TYR A 31 0.38 -0.33 -6.64
CA TYR A 31 -0.53 -1.39 -6.19
C TYR A 31 0.10 -2.78 -6.29
N TYR A 32 0.73 -3.10 -7.42
CA TYR A 32 1.44 -4.36 -7.59
C TYR A 32 2.65 -4.47 -6.65
N GLY A 33 3.39 -3.38 -6.45
CA GLY A 33 4.50 -3.33 -5.49
C GLY A 33 4.05 -3.62 -4.05
N GLN A 34 2.96 -2.98 -3.62
CA GLN A 34 2.31 -3.27 -2.34
C GLN A 34 1.88 -4.75 -2.24
N LEU A 35 1.29 -5.31 -3.30
CA LEU A 35 0.84 -6.71 -3.30
C LEU A 35 2.03 -7.67 -3.16
N ALA A 36 3.12 -7.42 -3.89
CA ALA A 36 4.34 -8.22 -3.82
C ALA A 36 4.97 -8.15 -2.43
N LEU A 37 5.08 -6.95 -1.85
CA LEU A 37 5.54 -6.77 -0.47
C LEU A 37 4.62 -7.51 0.51
N ASN A 38 3.30 -7.43 0.33
CA ASN A 38 2.37 -8.14 1.20
C ASN A 38 2.56 -9.66 1.13
N LEU A 39 2.83 -10.20 -0.06
CA LEU A 39 3.12 -11.62 -0.26
C LEU A 39 4.46 -12.03 0.37
N LEU A 40 5.49 -11.19 0.26
CA LEU A 40 6.82 -11.41 0.83
C LEU A 40 6.83 -11.33 2.36
N TYR A 41 5.85 -10.65 2.96
CA TYR A 41 5.76 -10.57 4.42
C TYR A 41 5.64 -11.93 5.10
N MET A 42 4.85 -12.86 4.54
CA MET A 42 4.69 -14.20 5.11
C MET A 42 6.02 -14.99 5.20
N PRO A 43 6.80 -15.19 4.12
CA PRO A 43 8.08 -15.88 4.21
C PRO A 43 9.08 -15.12 5.08
N VAL A 44 9.14 -13.78 5.00
CA VAL A 44 10.08 -13.00 5.83
C VAL A 44 9.77 -13.16 7.32
N PHE A 45 8.51 -13.09 7.73
CA PHE A 45 8.13 -13.17 9.14
C PHE A 45 8.19 -14.60 9.69
N PHE A 46 7.70 -15.59 8.93
CA PHE A 46 7.59 -16.98 9.41
C PHE A 46 8.84 -17.83 9.15
N VAL A 47 9.57 -17.61 8.05
CA VAL A 47 10.76 -18.41 7.71
C VAL A 47 12.00 -17.83 8.37
N ALA A 48 12.24 -16.53 8.22
CA ALA A 48 13.45 -15.93 8.80
C ALA A 48 13.36 -15.78 10.33
N LYS A 49 12.15 -15.76 10.92
CA LYS A 49 11.88 -15.53 12.36
C LYS A 49 12.59 -14.29 12.95
N GLN A 50 13.11 -13.40 12.10
CA GLN A 50 13.82 -12.20 12.49
C GLN A 50 12.83 -11.06 12.63
N LYS A 51 12.38 -10.87 13.88
CA LYS A 51 11.35 -9.89 14.25
C LYS A 51 11.75 -8.44 13.88
N GLU A 52 13.03 -8.11 13.95
CA GLU A 52 13.56 -6.80 13.54
C GLU A 52 13.42 -6.56 12.02
N VAL A 53 13.71 -7.57 11.20
CA VAL A 53 13.54 -7.51 9.74
C VAL A 53 12.06 -7.42 9.36
N GLY A 54 11.20 -8.12 10.09
CA GLY A 54 9.74 -8.01 9.95
C GLY A 54 9.22 -6.58 10.15
N LEU A 55 9.85 -5.81 11.05
CA LEU A 55 9.49 -4.43 11.35
C LEU A 55 9.90 -3.47 10.22
N ALA A 56 11.13 -3.60 9.72
CA ALA A 56 11.59 -2.87 8.55
C ALA A 56 10.70 -3.16 7.32
N HIS A 57 10.32 -4.43 7.12
CA HIS A 57 9.41 -4.83 6.06
C HIS A 57 8.01 -4.22 6.25
N LEU A 58 7.50 -4.18 7.49
CA LEU A 58 6.21 -3.55 7.79
C LEU A 58 6.24 -2.05 7.49
N LEU A 59 7.31 -1.35 7.86
CA LEU A 59 7.49 0.07 7.57
C LEU A 59 7.53 0.34 6.05
N ALA A 60 8.26 -0.49 5.30
CA ALA A 60 8.30 -0.40 3.84
C ALA A 60 6.91 -0.63 3.21
N LEU A 61 6.16 -1.62 3.71
CA LEU A 61 4.79 -1.89 3.29
C LEU A 61 3.87 -0.70 3.59
N THR A 62 3.90 -0.17 4.82
CA THR A 62 3.11 0.99 5.24
C THR A 62 3.42 2.21 4.37
N GLY A 63 4.70 2.49 4.11
CA GLY A 63 5.13 3.59 3.22
C GLY A 63 4.65 3.41 1.77
N THR A 64 4.70 2.19 1.24
CA THR A 64 4.22 1.90 -0.12
C THR A 64 2.72 2.11 -0.23
N VAL A 65 1.95 1.71 0.78
CA VAL A 65 0.50 1.85 0.82
C VAL A 65 0.07 3.31 0.99
N THR A 66 0.75 4.08 1.84
CA THR A 66 0.45 5.51 1.99
C THR A 66 0.77 6.26 0.69
N ALA A 67 1.91 5.98 0.07
CA ALA A 67 2.28 6.55 -1.24
C ALA A 67 1.25 6.18 -2.32
N MET A 68 0.83 4.91 -2.39
CA MET A 68 -0.24 4.45 -3.27
C MET A 68 -1.55 5.19 -3.01
N THR A 69 -1.92 5.39 -1.75
CA THR A 69 -3.17 6.07 -1.36
C THR A 69 -3.18 7.53 -1.79
N VAL A 70 -2.06 8.23 -1.61
CA VAL A 70 -1.91 9.63 -2.05
C VAL A 70 -1.97 9.74 -3.57
N LYS A 71 -1.31 8.83 -4.29
CA LYS A 71 -1.35 8.79 -5.76
C LYS A 71 -2.76 8.48 -6.27
N MET A 72 -3.44 7.49 -5.69
CA MET A 72 -4.83 7.14 -6.02
C MET A 72 -5.85 8.21 -5.66
N HIS A 73 -5.55 9.07 -4.69
CA HIS A 73 -6.40 10.22 -4.36
C HIS A 73 -6.38 11.29 -5.46
N GLY A 74 -5.25 11.45 -6.15
CA GLY A 74 -5.08 12.41 -7.24
C GLY A 74 -5.70 11.98 -8.57
N LEU A 75 -6.16 10.72 -8.71
CA LEU A 75 -6.84 10.27 -9.92
C LEU A 75 -8.27 10.85 -9.96
N SER A 76 -8.71 11.27 -11.14
CA SER A 76 -10.09 11.72 -11.39
C SER A 76 -11.07 10.54 -11.41
N THR A 77 -11.24 9.86 -10.28
CA THR A 77 -12.19 8.76 -10.13
C THR A 77 -13.56 9.25 -9.63
N PRO A 78 -14.67 8.60 -10.05
CA PRO A 78 -16.03 8.99 -9.66
C PRO A 78 -16.30 8.85 -8.15
N PHE A 79 -15.53 8.01 -7.46
CA PHE A 79 -15.53 7.89 -6.00
C PHE A 79 -14.11 8.07 -5.48
N SER A 80 -13.99 8.67 -4.30
CA SER A 80 -12.69 8.86 -3.67
C SER A 80 -12.14 7.52 -3.17
N THR A 81 -11.13 7.04 -3.89
CA THR A 81 -10.42 5.78 -3.64
C THR A 81 -9.86 5.69 -2.22
N THR A 82 -9.60 6.85 -1.61
CA THR A 82 -9.11 7.01 -0.23
C THR A 82 -10.03 6.39 0.81
N TRP A 83 -11.36 6.44 0.65
CA TRP A 83 -12.29 5.82 1.61
C TRP A 83 -12.12 4.30 1.70
N PHE A 84 -11.72 3.66 0.60
CA PHE A 84 -11.48 2.21 0.55
C PHE A 84 -10.07 1.80 0.99
N LEU A 85 -9.12 2.73 1.04
CA LEU A 85 -7.75 2.49 1.52
C LEU A 85 -7.52 2.98 2.96
N ALA A 86 -8.29 3.95 3.44
CA ALA A 86 -8.22 4.48 4.80
C ALA A 86 -8.22 3.40 5.90
N PRO A 87 -9.13 2.41 5.92
CA PRO A 87 -9.10 1.36 6.94
C PRO A 87 -7.83 0.49 6.85
N TYR A 88 -7.28 0.31 5.66
CA TYR A 88 -6.05 -0.47 5.46
C TYR A 88 -4.81 0.31 5.93
N CYS A 89 -4.73 1.62 5.65
CA CYS A 89 -3.69 2.49 6.19
C CYS A 89 -3.73 2.53 7.73
N ALA A 90 -4.93 2.64 8.32
CA ALA A 90 -5.10 2.65 9.77
C ALA A 90 -4.62 1.33 10.41
N TRP A 91 -4.97 0.19 9.80
CA TRP A 91 -4.48 -1.12 10.22
C TRP A 91 -2.95 -1.23 10.15
N LEU A 92 -2.35 -0.80 9.04
CA LEU A 92 -0.90 -0.85 8.88
C LEU A 92 -0.17 0.05 9.88
N GLY A 93 -0.69 1.25 10.15
CA GLY A 93 -0.15 2.12 11.20
C GLY A 93 -0.21 1.46 12.59
N TYR A 94 -1.33 0.83 12.92
CA TYR A 94 -1.47 0.07 14.17
C TYR A 94 -0.48 -1.12 14.24
N ALA A 95 -0.33 -1.88 13.15
CA ALA A 95 0.58 -3.00 13.10
C ALA A 95 2.06 -2.56 13.21
N THR A 96 2.42 -1.41 12.61
CA THR A 96 3.75 -0.79 12.77
C THR A 96 3.98 -0.38 14.21
N TYR A 97 3.00 0.24 14.87
CA TYR A 97 3.10 0.62 16.28
C TYR A 97 3.31 -0.59 17.20
N LEU A 98 2.54 -1.66 17.02
CA LEU A 98 2.69 -2.90 17.80
C LEU A 98 4.07 -3.53 17.64
N ASN A 99 4.59 -3.65 16.41
CA ASN A 99 5.91 -4.22 16.18
C ASN A 99 7.03 -3.29 16.72
N GLY A 100 6.86 -1.96 16.56
CA GLY A 100 7.69 -0.92 17.17
C GLY A 100 7.82 -1.09 18.68
N GLY A 101 6.67 -1.20 19.37
CA GLY A 101 6.62 -1.43 20.80
C GLY A 101 7.28 -2.75 21.20
N TYR A 102 7.06 -3.83 20.44
CA TYR A 102 7.67 -5.13 20.73
C TYR A 102 9.20 -5.07 20.62
N VAL A 103 9.76 -4.43 19.58
CA VAL A 103 11.22 -4.32 19.43
C VAL A 103 11.84 -3.37 20.45
N PHE A 104 11.11 -2.32 20.88
CA PHE A 104 11.62 -1.40 21.89
C PHE A 104 11.55 -1.98 23.32
N LEU A 105 10.51 -2.75 23.66
CA LEU A 105 10.35 -3.35 25.00
C LEU A 105 11.02 -4.73 25.17
N ASN A 106 11.22 -5.48 24.08
CA ASN A 106 11.79 -6.84 24.13
C ASN A 106 13.24 -6.88 23.60
N ARG A 107 13.95 -5.74 23.69
CA ARG A 107 15.39 -5.65 23.45
C ARG A 107 16.16 -5.97 24.74
#